data_AF-A0A9E0WXQ6-F1
#
_entry.id   AF-A0A9E0WXQ6-F1
#
_cell.length_a   1.000
_cell.length_b   1.000
_cell.length_c   1.000
_cell.angle_alpha   90.00
_cell.angle_beta   90.00
_cell.angle_gamma   90.00
#
_symmetry.space_group_name_H-M   'P 1'
#
loop_
_entity.id
_entity.type
_entity.pdbx_description
1 polymer ?
#
loop_
_entity_poly.entity_id
_entity_poly.type
_entity_poly.pdbx_seq_one_letter_code
_entity_poly.pdbx_strand_id
1 'polypeptide(L)'
;MSRLFTYVVRSDTGLAPNPFWGWCTLAVCTPNHQGSRVNPGDWVAGFLDKARGHRFLYAMEVEERIHRDAYFHDRRFARKKPRIDGTPRQRCGDNFYSLDASSAWQQHDTIYHKDARTSQQDISHPWVFAGRRFWYLGRDAQPIPAAFAALAGGRGARVTHPADVVEGFKAWVVANFATGIHALPRDIESAGVCGPSRPRQRDVCPPAPPCSPCR
;
A
#
# COMPACT_ATOMS: atom_id res chain seq x y z
N MET A 1 20.84 -6.58 -8.96
CA MET A 1 20.46 -5.42 -8.12
C MET A 1 18.99 -5.56 -7.76
N SER A 2 18.61 -5.30 -6.50
CA SER A 2 17.19 -5.33 -6.10
C SER A 2 16.45 -4.11 -6.64
N ARG A 3 15.24 -4.30 -7.15
CA ARG A 3 14.42 -3.21 -7.68
C ARG A 3 13.72 -2.47 -6.54
N LEU A 4 13.25 -1.26 -6.83
CA LEU A 4 12.41 -0.48 -5.92
C LEU A 4 11.05 -0.24 -6.55
N PHE A 5 10.01 -0.72 -5.89
CA PHE A 5 8.62 -0.44 -6.23
C PHE A 5 8.13 0.74 -5.38
N THR A 6 7.63 1.78 -6.02
CA THR A 6 7.13 2.99 -5.33
C THR A 6 5.68 3.25 -5.68
N TYR A 7 4.88 3.68 -4.71
CA TYR A 7 3.50 4.07 -4.97
C TYR A 7 2.98 5.08 -3.94
N VAL A 8 1.84 5.68 -4.26
CA VAL A 8 1.12 6.56 -3.33
C VAL A 8 0.18 5.75 -2.45
N VAL A 9 0.37 5.85 -1.13
CA VAL A 9 -0.54 5.30 -0.12
C VAL A 9 -1.68 6.29 0.10
N ARG A 10 -2.89 5.91 -0.34
CA ARG A 10 -4.07 6.78 -0.25
C ARG A 10 -4.65 6.84 1.14
N SER A 11 -4.73 5.71 1.82
CA SER A 11 -5.19 5.64 3.20
C SER A 11 -4.24 4.75 3.97
N ASP A 12 -3.76 5.25 5.09
CA ASP A 12 -2.80 4.60 5.96
C ASP A 12 -3.49 4.15 7.25
N THR A 13 -4.41 3.20 7.12
CA THR A 13 -5.19 2.67 8.24
C THR A 13 -4.50 1.51 8.98
N GLY A 14 -3.32 1.10 8.50
CA GLY A 14 -2.64 -0.12 8.91
C GLY A 14 -3.11 -1.39 8.19
N LEU A 15 -3.98 -1.26 7.18
CA LEU A 15 -4.42 -2.38 6.33
C LEU A 15 -3.34 -2.80 5.31
N ALA A 16 -2.85 -1.86 4.49
CA ALA A 16 -1.87 -2.16 3.44
C ALA A 16 -1.04 -0.89 3.11
N PRO A 17 0.19 -0.78 3.62
CA PRO A 17 0.94 -1.79 4.39
C PRO A 17 0.32 -2.07 5.77
N ASN A 18 0.38 -3.34 6.21
CA ASN A 18 0.13 -3.71 7.59
C ASN A 18 1.49 -3.94 8.29
N PRO A 19 1.93 -3.05 9.21
CA PRO A 19 3.28 -3.11 9.79
C PRO A 19 3.35 -3.94 11.08
N PHE A 20 2.25 -4.56 11.50
CA PHE A 20 2.11 -5.09 12.85
C PHE A 20 2.65 -6.52 13.00
N TRP A 21 2.99 -6.86 14.25
CA TRP A 21 3.39 -8.21 14.69
C TRP A 21 4.71 -8.69 14.07
N GLY A 22 5.67 -7.78 13.90
CA GLY A 22 7.02 -8.10 13.44
C GLY A 22 7.15 -8.28 11.92
N TRP A 23 6.06 -8.04 11.19
CA TRP A 23 6.01 -8.13 9.74
C TRP A 23 5.39 -6.89 9.15
N CYS A 24 6.00 -6.33 8.11
CA CYS A 24 5.28 -5.51 7.17
C CYS A 24 4.72 -6.42 6.07
N THR A 25 3.44 -6.27 5.77
CA THR A 25 2.76 -7.05 4.73
C THR A 25 1.97 -6.14 3.80
N LEU A 26 1.93 -6.52 2.54
CA LEU A 26 1.01 -6.02 1.54
C LEU A 26 0.24 -7.22 1.03
N ALA A 27 -0.96 -7.45 1.57
CA ALA A 27 -1.84 -8.53 1.14
C ALA A 27 -2.94 -8.06 0.18
N VAL A 28 -3.34 -6.80 0.32
CA VAL A 28 -4.39 -6.12 -0.45
C VAL A 28 -3.90 -4.79 -1.01
N CYS A 29 -4.71 -4.12 -1.84
CA CYS A 29 -4.38 -2.83 -2.47
C CYS A 29 -3.14 -2.86 -3.40
N THR A 30 -2.59 -1.67 -3.71
CA THR A 30 -1.34 -1.49 -4.47
C THR A 30 -0.15 -1.94 -3.63
N PRO A 31 0.83 -2.68 -4.21
CA PRO A 31 1.01 -3.02 -5.62
C PRO A 31 0.30 -4.30 -6.10
N ASN A 32 -0.39 -5.03 -5.20
CA ASN A 32 -0.93 -6.37 -5.46
C ASN A 32 -2.00 -6.39 -6.55
N HIS A 33 -3.05 -5.57 -6.44
CA HIS A 33 -4.14 -5.52 -7.44
C HIS A 33 -3.68 -5.14 -8.86
N GLN A 34 -2.43 -4.70 -9.03
CA GLN A 34 -1.83 -4.36 -10.32
C GLN A 34 -0.98 -5.49 -10.91
N GLY A 35 -0.91 -6.65 -10.26
CA GLY A 35 -0.12 -7.78 -10.74
C GLY A 35 1.40 -7.52 -10.71
N SER A 36 1.85 -6.64 -9.82
CA SER A 36 3.28 -6.29 -9.71
C SER A 36 4.10 -7.53 -9.40
N ARG A 37 5.13 -7.78 -10.22
CA ARG A 37 6.02 -8.94 -10.07
C ARG A 37 7.15 -8.62 -9.09
N VAL A 38 6.81 -8.33 -7.84
CA VAL A 38 7.79 -8.11 -6.76
C VAL A 38 8.37 -9.45 -6.34
N ASN A 39 9.69 -9.54 -6.21
CA ASN A 39 10.39 -10.76 -5.82
C ASN A 39 11.09 -10.58 -4.47
N PRO A 40 11.43 -11.67 -3.77
CA PRO A 40 12.34 -11.60 -2.62
C PRO A 40 13.61 -10.79 -2.95
N GLY A 41 14.00 -9.92 -2.00
CA GLY A 41 15.10 -8.98 -2.13
C GLY A 41 14.73 -7.63 -2.75
N ASP A 42 13.62 -7.52 -3.50
CA ASP A 42 13.11 -6.23 -3.98
C ASP A 42 12.62 -5.36 -2.80
N TRP A 43 12.62 -4.05 -2.98
CA TRP A 43 12.09 -3.09 -2.02
C TRP A 43 10.74 -2.56 -2.49
N VAL A 44 9.83 -2.32 -1.54
CA VAL A 44 8.59 -1.57 -1.76
C VAL A 44 8.59 -0.35 -0.85
N ALA A 45 8.29 0.82 -1.39
CA ALA A 45 8.17 2.07 -0.65
C ALA A 45 6.86 2.79 -0.94
N GLY A 46 6.24 3.30 0.12
CA GLY A 46 5.02 4.09 0.06
C GLY A 46 5.27 5.54 0.43
N PHE A 47 4.64 6.43 -0.32
CA PHE A 47 4.63 7.87 -0.06
C PHE A 47 3.19 8.35 0.14
N LEU A 48 3.01 9.39 0.95
CA LEU A 48 1.71 10.06 1.05
C LEU A 48 1.38 10.78 -0.28
N ASP A 49 0.11 11.14 -0.45
CA ASP A 49 -0.32 11.87 -1.64
C ASP A 49 0.18 13.33 -1.67
N LYS A 50 -0.11 14.01 -2.79
CA LYS A 50 0.30 15.40 -3.01
C LYS A 50 -0.26 16.35 -1.95
N ALA A 51 -1.51 16.15 -1.53
CA ALA A 51 -2.15 16.98 -0.51
C ALA A 51 -1.46 16.86 0.86
N ARG A 52 -0.79 15.72 1.10
CA ARG A 52 0.02 15.44 2.30
C ARG A 52 1.52 15.60 2.05
N GLY A 53 1.90 16.28 0.97
CA GLY A 53 3.28 16.70 0.70
C GLY A 53 4.23 15.58 0.27
N HIS A 54 3.73 14.46 -0.26
CA HIS A 54 4.57 13.38 -0.79
C HIS A 54 5.60 12.81 0.20
N ARG A 55 5.26 12.88 1.50
CA ARG A 55 6.13 12.42 2.59
C ARG A 55 6.35 10.90 2.51
N PHE A 56 7.57 10.48 2.85
CA PHE A 56 7.94 9.08 2.97
C PHE A 56 7.19 8.46 4.15
N LEU A 57 6.38 7.44 3.84
CA LEU A 57 5.55 6.77 4.82
C LEU A 57 6.20 5.48 5.29
N TYR A 58 6.68 4.65 4.36
CA TYR A 58 7.32 3.39 4.72
C TYR A 58 8.19 2.83 3.59
N ALA A 59 9.11 1.95 3.96
CA ALA A 59 9.77 1.02 3.06
C ALA A 59 9.81 -0.39 3.65
N MET A 60 9.87 -1.40 2.80
CA MET A 60 10.01 -2.81 3.19
C MET A 60 10.91 -3.50 2.17
N GLU A 61 11.92 -4.21 2.66
CA GLU A 61 12.57 -5.25 1.84
C GLU A 61 11.71 -6.49 1.86
N VAL A 62 11.31 -6.95 0.68
CA VAL A 62 10.44 -8.11 0.51
C VAL A 62 11.27 -9.34 0.82
N GLU A 63 10.87 -10.07 1.83
CA GLU A 63 11.50 -11.33 2.21
C GLU A 63 10.84 -12.49 1.45
N GLU A 64 9.51 -12.46 1.33
CA GLU A 64 8.75 -13.54 0.72
C GLU A 64 7.55 -13.02 -0.09
N ARG A 65 7.27 -13.76 -1.16
CA ARG A 65 6.07 -13.63 -1.99
C ARG A 65 5.23 -14.88 -1.75
N ILE A 66 4.08 -14.71 -1.11
CA ILE A 66 3.25 -15.81 -0.62
C ILE A 66 1.92 -15.80 -1.39
N HIS A 67 1.44 -16.97 -1.82
CA HIS A 67 0.09 -17.07 -2.35
C HIS A 67 -0.93 -16.76 -1.24
N ARG A 68 -1.97 -15.99 -1.53
CA ARG A 68 -2.86 -15.45 -0.49
C ARG A 68 -3.54 -16.55 0.35
N ASP A 69 -3.91 -17.65 -0.27
CA ASP A 69 -4.47 -18.79 0.46
C ASP A 69 -3.47 -19.40 1.45
N ALA A 70 -2.21 -19.58 1.02
CA ALA A 70 -1.14 -20.03 1.92
C ALA A 70 -0.88 -19.02 3.05
N TYR A 71 -0.95 -17.72 2.76
CA TYR A 71 -0.87 -16.67 3.78
C TYR A 71 -1.98 -16.77 4.84
N PHE A 72 -3.19 -17.17 4.45
CA PHE A 72 -4.30 -17.37 5.38
C PHE A 72 -4.10 -18.56 6.32
N HIS A 73 -3.50 -19.64 5.82
CA HIS A 73 -3.26 -20.86 6.58
C HIS A 73 -1.92 -20.89 7.33
N ASP A 74 -1.02 -19.96 7.04
CA ASP A 74 0.27 -19.85 7.72
C ASP A 74 0.13 -19.28 9.15
N ARG A 75 0.57 -20.06 10.13
CA ARG A 75 0.50 -19.73 11.57
C ARG A 75 1.29 -18.47 11.92
N ARG A 76 2.34 -18.11 11.18
CA ARG A 76 3.11 -16.87 11.37
C ARG A 76 2.23 -15.63 11.24
N PHE A 77 1.19 -15.71 10.41
CA PHE A 77 0.30 -14.60 10.07
C PHE A 77 -1.09 -14.71 10.68
N ALA A 78 -1.29 -15.62 11.65
CA ALA A 78 -2.57 -15.77 12.33
C ALA A 78 -3.04 -14.46 13.00
N ARG A 79 -2.09 -13.66 13.53
CA ARG A 79 -2.40 -12.36 14.15
C ARG A 79 -2.75 -11.26 13.14
N LYS A 80 -2.48 -11.49 11.85
CA LYS A 80 -2.85 -10.57 10.75
C LYS A 80 -4.30 -10.74 10.30
N LYS A 81 -5.04 -11.73 10.86
CA LYS A 81 -6.48 -11.87 10.63
C LYS A 81 -7.24 -10.78 11.40
N PRO A 82 -8.19 -10.06 10.78
CA PRO A 82 -8.97 -9.04 11.48
C PRO A 82 -9.72 -9.63 12.69
N ARG A 83 -9.77 -8.86 13.77
CA ARG A 83 -10.71 -9.10 14.88
C ARG A 83 -11.61 -7.89 15.04
N ILE A 84 -12.87 -8.01 14.64
CA ILE A 84 -13.83 -6.89 14.57
C ILE A 84 -14.09 -6.25 15.94
N ASP A 85 -14.13 -7.08 16.99
CA ASP A 85 -14.28 -6.71 18.40
C ASP A 85 -12.96 -6.26 19.05
N GLY A 86 -11.85 -6.31 18.32
CA GLY A 86 -10.50 -6.04 18.83
C GLY A 86 -10.14 -4.55 18.87
N THR A 87 -8.92 -4.29 19.35
CA THR A 87 -8.27 -2.97 19.27
C THR A 87 -8.13 -2.49 17.82
N PRO A 88 -7.93 -1.19 17.55
CA PRO A 88 -7.70 -0.69 16.18
C PRO A 88 -6.61 -1.47 15.42
N ARG A 89 -5.51 -1.80 16.12
CA ARG A 89 -4.42 -2.64 15.60
C ARG A 89 -4.90 -4.05 15.21
N GLN A 90 -5.80 -4.65 15.97
CA GLN A 90 -6.34 -5.99 15.65
C GLN A 90 -7.41 -5.94 14.56
N ARG A 91 -8.16 -4.84 14.42
CA ARG A 91 -9.17 -4.66 13.37
C ARG A 91 -8.56 -4.49 11.98
N CYS A 92 -7.37 -3.89 11.88
CA CYS A 92 -6.69 -3.62 10.60
C CYS A 92 -5.92 -4.79 9.98
N GLY A 93 -6.22 -6.02 10.40
CA GLY A 93 -5.63 -7.21 9.78
C GLY A 93 -5.84 -7.25 8.26
N ASP A 94 -4.83 -7.69 7.52
CA ASP A 94 -4.86 -7.79 6.05
C ASP A 94 -5.03 -9.23 5.55
N ASN A 95 -5.22 -10.19 6.47
CA ASN A 95 -5.35 -11.62 6.18
C ASN A 95 -6.82 -12.07 6.32
N PHE A 96 -7.62 -11.85 5.28
CA PHE A 96 -9.07 -12.13 5.32
C PHE A 96 -9.62 -12.77 4.03
N TYR A 97 -8.78 -13.46 3.26
CA TYR A 97 -9.22 -14.26 2.11
C TYR A 97 -8.62 -15.66 2.16
N SER A 98 -9.44 -16.68 1.87
CA SER A 98 -8.99 -18.06 1.65
C SER A 98 -9.73 -18.68 0.46
N LEU A 99 -9.22 -19.81 -0.03
CA LEU A 99 -9.95 -20.67 -0.94
C LEU A 99 -10.79 -21.67 -0.12
N ASP A 100 -11.97 -22.00 -0.60
CA ASP A 100 -12.75 -23.12 -0.08
C ASP A 100 -12.46 -24.43 -0.83
N ALA A 101 -13.15 -25.51 -0.44
CA ALA A 101 -12.99 -26.82 -1.05
C ALA A 101 -13.29 -26.85 -2.56
N SER A 102 -14.02 -25.87 -3.08
CA SER A 102 -14.31 -25.72 -4.51
C SER A 102 -13.32 -24.82 -5.25
N SER A 103 -12.26 -24.36 -4.57
CA SER A 103 -11.33 -23.34 -5.06
C SER A 103 -11.99 -21.98 -5.37
N ALA A 104 -13.10 -21.68 -4.70
CA ALA A 104 -13.71 -20.35 -4.74
C ALA A 104 -13.12 -19.46 -3.62
N TRP A 105 -12.88 -18.20 -3.93
CA TRP A 105 -12.41 -17.22 -2.94
C TRP A 105 -13.51 -16.86 -1.95
N GLN A 106 -13.21 -16.98 -0.67
CA GLN A 106 -14.06 -16.58 0.45
C GLN A 106 -13.42 -15.40 1.19
N GLN A 107 -14.21 -14.35 1.40
CA GLN A 107 -13.83 -13.23 2.26
C GLN A 107 -14.29 -13.51 3.69
N HIS A 108 -13.37 -13.39 4.65
CA HIS A 108 -13.65 -13.50 6.08
C HIS A 108 -13.98 -12.13 6.67
N ASP A 109 -14.51 -12.10 7.89
CA ASP A 109 -14.92 -10.86 8.56
C ASP A 109 -13.81 -9.80 8.57
N THR A 110 -14.16 -8.63 8.06
CA THR A 110 -13.29 -7.44 8.01
C THR A 110 -14.14 -6.17 8.03
N ILE A 111 -13.54 -5.03 8.40
CA ILE A 111 -14.16 -3.70 8.25
C ILE A 111 -13.78 -3.01 6.93
N TYR A 112 -12.95 -3.67 6.11
CA TYR A 112 -12.42 -3.13 4.84
C TYR A 112 -12.96 -3.91 3.63
N HIS A 113 -12.95 -3.27 2.46
CA HIS A 113 -13.20 -3.90 1.15
C HIS A 113 -14.47 -4.78 1.09
N LYS A 114 -15.58 -4.28 1.65
CA LYS A 114 -16.87 -4.99 1.66
C LYS A 114 -17.66 -4.88 0.36
N ASP A 115 -17.27 -3.98 -0.54
CA ASP A 115 -17.93 -3.85 -1.84
C ASP A 115 -17.37 -4.85 -2.86
N ALA A 116 -18.23 -5.32 -3.77
CA ALA A 116 -17.86 -6.34 -4.74
C ALA A 116 -16.68 -5.95 -5.64
N ARG A 117 -16.53 -4.66 -5.94
CA ARG A 117 -15.46 -4.17 -6.81
C ARG A 117 -14.11 -4.29 -6.13
N THR A 118 -13.97 -3.81 -4.89
CA THR A 118 -12.71 -3.90 -4.15
C THR A 118 -12.35 -5.35 -3.84
N SER A 119 -13.33 -6.18 -3.49
CA SER A 119 -13.12 -7.61 -3.29
C SER A 119 -12.59 -8.31 -4.54
N GLN A 120 -13.18 -8.05 -5.71
CA GLN A 120 -12.70 -8.62 -6.97
C GLN A 120 -11.28 -8.15 -7.31
N GLN A 121 -10.97 -6.87 -7.03
CA GLN A 121 -9.64 -6.31 -7.25
C GLN A 121 -8.59 -7.00 -6.39
N ASP A 122 -8.88 -7.24 -5.12
CA ASP A 122 -7.97 -7.93 -4.23
C ASP A 122 -7.62 -9.31 -4.78
N ILE A 123 -8.62 -10.15 -5.10
CA ILE A 123 -8.40 -11.56 -5.51
C ILE A 123 -7.85 -11.74 -6.92
N SER A 124 -7.87 -10.70 -7.76
CA SER A 124 -7.36 -10.75 -9.14
C SER A 124 -5.89 -11.18 -9.24
N HIS A 125 -5.09 -10.83 -8.23
CA HIS A 125 -3.67 -11.16 -8.14
C HIS A 125 -3.36 -11.61 -6.71
N PRO A 126 -3.45 -12.91 -6.42
CA PRO A 126 -3.49 -13.44 -5.05
C PRO A 126 -2.08 -13.60 -4.46
N TRP A 127 -1.26 -12.55 -4.54
CA TRP A 127 0.08 -12.54 -3.95
C TRP A 127 0.13 -11.58 -2.78
N VAL A 128 0.83 -11.99 -1.73
CA VAL A 128 1.13 -11.21 -0.54
C VAL A 128 2.64 -11.01 -0.50
N PHE A 129 3.08 -9.77 -0.30
CA PHE A 129 4.49 -9.47 -0.09
C PHE A 129 4.72 -9.22 1.39
N ALA A 130 5.64 -9.96 2.00
CA ALA A 130 5.94 -9.86 3.41
C ALA A 130 7.43 -9.64 3.65
N GLY A 131 7.77 -8.87 4.67
CA GLY A 131 9.15 -8.65 5.08
C GLY A 131 9.28 -8.29 6.55
N ARG A 132 10.28 -8.88 7.22
CA ARG A 132 10.66 -8.50 8.60
C ARG A 132 11.54 -7.25 8.64
N ARG A 133 12.26 -6.94 7.55
CA ARG A 133 13.08 -5.73 7.44
C ARG A 133 12.29 -4.62 6.77
N PHE A 134 11.71 -3.75 7.59
CA PHE A 134 10.89 -2.63 7.14
C PHE A 134 11.10 -1.40 8.01
N TRP A 135 10.71 -0.24 7.51
CA TRP A 135 10.75 1.06 8.16
C TRP A 135 9.39 1.69 7.97
N TYR A 136 8.61 1.83 9.04
CA TYR A 136 7.24 2.33 8.96
C TYR A 136 7.10 3.58 9.84
N LEU A 137 6.89 4.74 9.22
CA LEU A 137 6.87 6.03 9.88
C LEU A 137 5.46 6.46 10.31
N GLY A 138 4.41 5.94 9.67
CA GLY A 138 3.02 6.21 10.05
C GLY A 138 2.70 7.72 10.14
N ARG A 139 2.15 8.15 11.29
CA ARG A 139 1.87 9.56 11.61
C ARG A 139 3.09 10.49 11.49
N ASP A 140 4.30 9.95 11.66
CA ASP A 140 5.56 10.68 11.63
C ASP A 140 6.23 10.62 10.24
N ALA A 141 5.46 10.34 9.18
CA ALA A 141 5.94 10.37 7.80
C ALA A 141 6.78 11.63 7.51
N GLN A 142 7.98 11.43 6.98
CA GLN A 142 8.99 12.49 6.86
C GLN A 142 9.06 13.07 5.43
N PRO A 143 9.47 14.33 5.27
CA PRO A 143 9.86 14.85 3.96
C PRO A 143 10.99 14.00 3.35
N ILE A 144 11.01 13.93 2.02
CA ILE A 144 12.09 13.24 1.30
C ILE A 144 13.12 14.26 0.80
N PRO A 145 14.42 13.91 0.82
CA PRO A 145 15.45 14.68 0.13
C PRO A 145 15.10 14.94 -1.34
N ALA A 146 15.47 16.11 -1.85
CA ALA A 146 15.16 16.52 -3.22
C ALA A 146 15.68 15.52 -4.27
N ALA A 147 16.82 14.87 -4.01
CA ALA A 147 17.38 13.82 -4.86
C ALA A 147 16.44 12.62 -5.08
N PHE A 148 15.49 12.38 -4.18
CA PHE A 148 14.54 11.27 -4.24
C PHE A 148 13.12 11.71 -4.61
N ALA A 149 12.90 13.00 -4.87
CA ALA A 149 11.56 13.55 -5.13
C ALA A 149 10.81 12.82 -6.27
N ALA A 150 11.54 12.36 -7.29
CA ALA A 150 11.00 11.63 -8.42
C ALA A 150 10.44 10.24 -8.08
N LEU A 151 10.75 9.68 -6.90
CA LEU A 151 10.20 8.41 -6.42
C LEU A 151 8.77 8.56 -5.90
N ALA A 152 8.39 9.74 -5.42
CA ALA A 152 7.07 10.01 -4.89
C ALA A 152 6.07 10.38 -5.99
N GLY A 153 4.80 10.06 -5.76
CA GLY A 153 3.70 10.40 -6.67
C GLY A 153 3.50 9.39 -7.81
N GLY A 154 2.90 9.86 -8.91
CA GLY A 154 2.48 9.01 -10.03
C GLY A 154 1.19 8.22 -9.76
N ARG A 155 0.79 7.42 -10.76
CA ARG A 155 -0.36 6.51 -10.67
C ARG A 155 0.15 5.08 -10.62
N GLY A 156 -0.42 4.28 -9.70
CA GLY A 156 -0.01 2.89 -9.51
C GLY A 156 1.39 2.73 -8.93
N ALA A 157 1.87 1.50 -8.92
CA ALA A 157 3.21 1.13 -8.57
C ALA A 157 4.15 1.38 -9.74
N ARG A 158 5.29 2.02 -9.45
CA ARG A 158 6.36 2.31 -10.40
C ARG A 158 7.60 1.54 -9.99
N VAL A 159 8.28 0.94 -10.97
CA VAL A 159 9.48 0.11 -10.74
C VAL A 159 10.69 0.54 -11.56
N THR A 160 10.46 1.24 -12.67
CA THR A 160 11.54 1.76 -13.52
C THR A 160 12.05 3.06 -12.95
N HIS A 161 13.15 2.98 -12.21
CA HIS A 161 13.87 4.10 -11.61
C HIS A 161 15.36 4.01 -11.93
N PRO A 162 16.10 5.13 -12.02
CA PRO A 162 17.55 5.12 -12.18
C PRO A 162 18.24 4.36 -11.04
N ALA A 163 19.27 3.58 -11.35
CA ALA A 163 19.92 2.68 -10.39
C ALA A 163 20.58 3.44 -9.23
N ASP A 164 21.22 4.58 -9.53
CA ASP A 164 21.83 5.49 -8.55
C ASP A 164 20.79 6.07 -7.58
N VAL A 165 19.61 6.46 -8.09
CA VAL A 165 18.50 6.96 -7.26
C VAL A 165 17.97 5.84 -6.34
N VAL A 166 17.87 4.61 -6.86
CA VAL A 166 17.41 3.44 -6.08
C VAL A 166 18.38 3.13 -4.94
N GLU A 167 19.66 3.01 -5.23
CA GLU A 167 20.66 2.67 -4.22
C GLU A 167 20.86 3.82 -3.22
N GLY A 168 20.87 5.07 -3.70
CA GLY A 168 20.90 6.25 -2.84
C GLY A 168 19.72 6.32 -1.88
N PHE A 169 18.51 6.02 -2.36
CA PHE A 169 17.31 6.00 -1.52
C PHE A 169 17.40 4.90 -0.45
N LYS A 170 17.79 3.68 -0.81
CA LYS A 170 17.95 2.58 0.15
C LYS A 170 18.98 2.93 1.23
N ALA A 171 20.13 3.48 0.83
CA ALA A 171 21.16 3.91 1.75
C ALA A 171 20.66 5.00 2.71
N TRP A 172 19.92 5.99 2.19
CA TRP A 172 19.31 7.04 3.00
C TRP A 172 18.32 6.46 4.03
N VAL A 173 17.45 5.53 3.63
CA VAL A 173 16.49 4.89 4.55
C VAL A 173 17.23 4.18 5.69
N VAL A 174 18.22 3.34 5.36
CA VAL A 174 18.98 2.56 6.35
C VAL A 174 19.78 3.46 7.30
N ALA A 175 20.34 4.55 6.79
CA ALA A 175 21.15 5.47 7.60
C ALA A 175 20.31 6.36 8.55
N ASN A 176 19.07 6.68 8.20
CA ASN A 176 18.27 7.67 8.92
C ASN A 176 17.18 7.06 9.80
N PHE A 177 16.82 5.79 9.60
CA PHE A 177 15.70 5.17 10.31
C PHE A 177 16.06 3.77 10.83
N ALA A 178 15.72 3.50 12.08
CA ALA A 178 15.74 2.14 12.62
C ALA A 178 14.66 1.27 11.97
N THR A 179 14.86 -0.04 11.90
CA THR A 179 13.80 -0.94 11.41
C THR A 179 12.63 -1.03 12.39
N GLY A 180 11.44 -1.28 11.88
CA GLY A 180 10.20 -1.46 12.65
C GLY A 180 9.21 -0.30 12.50
N ILE A 181 8.36 -0.17 13.52
CA ILE A 181 7.29 0.84 13.60
C ILE A 181 7.81 2.03 14.41
N HIS A 182 7.81 3.23 13.81
CA HIS A 182 8.16 4.48 14.47
C HIS A 182 6.93 5.18 15.04
N ALA A 183 5.82 5.17 14.30
CA ALA A 183 4.53 5.66 14.76
C ALA A 183 3.37 4.81 14.24
N LEU A 184 2.21 4.95 14.88
CA LEU A 184 0.98 4.29 14.44
C LEU A 184 0.56 4.76 13.04
N PRO A 185 -0.21 3.95 12.30
CA PRO A 185 -0.80 4.38 11.04
C PRO A 185 -1.58 5.67 11.21
N ARG A 186 -1.46 6.53 10.20
CA ARG A 186 -2.02 7.87 10.22
C ARG A 186 -3.53 7.87 10.36
N ASP A 187 -4.19 6.98 9.64
CA ASP A 187 -5.65 6.92 9.51
C ASP A 187 -6.26 5.76 10.30
N ILE A 188 -5.53 5.17 11.28
CA ILE A 188 -5.97 3.97 12.03
C ILE A 188 -7.29 4.18 12.79
N GLU A 189 -7.58 5.41 13.21
CA GLU A 189 -8.83 5.76 13.93
C GLU A 189 -10.01 5.93 12.96
N SER A 190 -9.72 6.21 11.68
CA SER A 190 -10.72 6.33 10.60
C SER A 190 -11.08 4.97 9.98
N ALA A 191 -10.51 3.88 10.50
CA ALA A 191 -10.75 2.51 10.07
C ALA A 191 -12.25 2.16 10.11
N GLY A 192 -12.85 1.89 8.94
CA GLY A 192 -14.28 1.63 8.77
C GLY A 192 -15.04 2.75 8.05
N VAL A 193 -14.42 3.92 7.85
CA VAL A 193 -14.95 5.01 7.02
C VAL A 193 -14.17 5.06 5.70
N CYS A 194 -14.21 3.98 4.92
CA CYS A 194 -13.84 4.08 3.51
C CYS A 194 -14.99 4.80 2.80
N GLY A 195 -14.99 6.14 2.85
CA GLY A 195 -15.90 6.94 2.05
C GLY A 195 -15.75 6.58 0.57
N PRO A 196 -16.83 6.64 -0.22
CA PRO A 196 -16.76 6.35 -1.65
C PRO A 196 -15.68 7.23 -2.27
N SER A 197 -14.95 6.68 -3.25
CA SER A 197 -14.09 7.48 -4.11
C SER A 197 -14.87 8.73 -4.53
N ARG A 198 -14.42 9.93 -4.13
CA ARG A 198 -15.10 11.17 -4.50
C ARG A 198 -15.43 11.11 -6.00
N PRO A 199 -16.70 11.25 -6.41
CA PRO A 199 -17.00 11.34 -7.83
C PRO A 199 -16.20 12.51 -8.39
N ARG A 200 -15.63 12.31 -9.58
CA ARG A 200 -14.93 13.39 -10.28
C ARG A 200 -15.92 14.54 -10.42
N GLN A 201 -15.63 15.69 -9.84
CA GLN A 201 -16.19 16.92 -10.37
C GLN A 201 -15.73 16.97 -11.82
N ARG A 202 -16.67 16.78 -12.74
CA ARG A 202 -16.45 17.19 -14.12
C ARG A 202 -16.36 18.70 -14.03
N ASP A 203 -15.16 19.24 -14.18
CA ASP A 203 -15.00 20.65 -14.49
C ASP A 203 -15.85 20.91 -15.73
N VAL A 204 -16.96 21.62 -15.54
CA VAL A 204 -17.78 22.11 -16.64
C VAL A 204 -16.87 23.05 -17.41
N CYS A 205 -16.45 22.61 -18.60
CA CYS A 205 -15.68 23.45 -19.51
C CYS A 205 -16.52 24.71 -19.78
N PRO A 206 -16.03 25.92 -19.52
CA PRO A 206 -16.74 27.13 -19.91
C PRO A 206 -16.96 27.11 -21.44
N PRO A 207 -18.09 27.64 -21.94
CA PRO A 207 -18.37 27.66 -23.37
C PRO A 207 -17.27 28.41 -24.13
N ALA A 208 -16.86 27.84 -25.26
CA ALA A 208 -15.84 28.44 -26.13
C ALA A 208 -16.31 29.82 -26.61
N PRO A 209 -15.41 30.82 -26.68
CA PRO A 209 -15.74 32.12 -27.25
C PRO A 209 -16.04 31.98 -28.75
N PRO A 210 -16.96 32.80 -29.31
CA PRO A 210 -17.32 32.71 -30.72
C PRO A 210 -16.13 33.06 -31.63
N CYS A 211 -15.88 32.20 -32.62
CA CYS A 211 -14.87 32.44 -33.66
C CYS A 211 -15.19 33.72 -34.43
N SER A 212 -14.22 34.63 -34.51
CA SER A 212 -14.31 35.79 -35.38
C SER A 212 -14.25 35.37 -36.86
N PRO A 213 -15.04 36.00 -37.74
CA PRO A 213 -15.05 35.67 -39.16
C PRO A 213 -13.72 36.08 -39.82
N CYS A 214 -13.15 35.17 -40.61
CA CYS A 214 -11.99 35.46 -41.46
C CYS A 214 -12.33 36.58 -42.46
N ARG A 215 -11.47 37.58 -42.54
CA ARG A 215 -11.40 38.53 -43.67
C ARG A 215 -10.46 38.00 -44.73
#